data_AF-A0A916RST3-F1
#
_entry.id   AF-A0A916RST3-F1
#
_cell.length_a   1.000
_cell.length_b   1.000
_cell.length_c   1.000
_cell.angle_alpha   90.00
_cell.angle_beta   90.00
_cell.angle_gamma   90.00
#
_symmetry.space_group_name_H-M   'P 1'
#
loop_
_entity.id
_entity.type
_entity.pdbx_description
1 polymer ?
#
loop_
_entity_poly.entity_id
_entity_poly.type
_entity_poly.pdbx_seq_one_letter_code
_entity_poly.pdbx_strand_id
1 'polypeptide(L)'
;MSLHRLMNISDAIPKRAHGNNLSMYSIALEGWRRGLTLKFYNAYHNGNLEIQYSLSDQEVVHKFQISKGDQVSEQAVEICKDKDLTKKYLLEAGVTVPEGKSFTEEVNNDTILAYALSIGFPIVIKPLDGKLGRGVMLNIQTKNELLEKLQHVRNELGFHAVIIEKYVTGDDYRVYVVDNRVIGAVKRIPAHVVGDGESTIESLINEKNKERKNNPNLSTRLITVDNHALSILKEKGYTLDSVLTKGEYLFLKDTANISSGGEPVDVTNQLTEEMKQQAINSLKAIPGLPQAGVDMIVDEMKGTSYVIEVNTRAGIGSHLFPVTGEARNIPKAIIDYYFPNSMQTNEEQANVNYLFDFKKVTDHLRAGKVNEVVIPTLNIEEKHITDAYEVYGDVQTTTYKNWVQKQALANKISGYTIDLENGNALIVAAGEENNLNTFKQVIQSGSAIMKNSTIMDLNPYTNGPIEYGFKINVQVQPKKRNKKQANKQGNQYLRQKKAEVEKERKKLETAKKKYSNLLNSKSWRYTEPMRKVIKKMKNRS
;
A
#
# COMPACT_ATOMS: atom_id res chain seq x y z
N MET A 1 17.48 -13.21 12.67
CA MET A 1 18.51 -12.87 11.67
C MET A 1 17.98 -12.60 10.25
N SER A 2 16.67 -12.40 10.03
CA SER A 2 16.08 -11.92 8.75
C SER A 2 15.85 -10.39 8.69
N LEU A 3 16.19 -9.65 9.75
CA LEU A 3 15.94 -8.21 9.88
C LEU A 3 16.78 -7.35 8.91
N HIS A 4 17.98 -7.78 8.53
CA HIS A 4 18.88 -6.98 7.69
C HIS A 4 18.35 -6.80 6.26
N ARG A 5 17.66 -7.79 5.68
CA ARG A 5 17.01 -7.65 4.37
C ARG A 5 15.72 -6.81 4.41
N LEU A 6 14.95 -6.87 5.50
CA LEU A 6 13.73 -6.06 5.63
C LEU A 6 14.03 -4.57 5.79
N MET A 7 15.09 -4.20 6.54
CA MET A 7 15.59 -2.82 6.56
C MET A 7 16.02 -2.33 5.16
N ASN A 8 16.49 -3.25 4.31
CA ASN A 8 16.84 -2.95 2.92
C ASN A 8 15.64 -2.85 1.96
N ILE A 9 14.43 -3.27 2.37
CA ILE A 9 13.21 -3.13 1.54
C ILE A 9 12.57 -1.75 1.71
N SER A 10 12.57 -1.14 2.91
CA SER A 10 11.91 0.17 3.11
C SER A 10 12.53 1.30 2.29
N ASP A 11 13.85 1.31 2.16
CA ASP A 11 14.57 2.28 1.32
C ASP A 11 14.51 1.91 -0.18
N ALA A 12 14.17 0.66 -0.48
CA ALA A 12 14.07 0.09 -1.82
C ALA A 12 12.71 0.28 -2.49
N ILE A 13 11.65 0.65 -1.76
CA ILE A 13 10.33 0.82 -2.36
C ILE A 13 10.26 2.14 -3.14
N PRO A 14 10.03 2.11 -4.47
CA PRO A 14 9.79 3.32 -5.24
C PRO A 14 8.52 4.00 -4.76
N LYS A 15 8.47 5.34 -4.69
CA LYS A 15 7.27 6.12 -4.30
C LYS A 15 5.99 5.71 -5.05
N ARG A 16 6.11 5.17 -6.26
CA ARG A 16 4.98 4.73 -7.11
C ARG A 16 4.49 3.31 -6.80
N ALA A 17 5.27 2.51 -6.07
CA ALA A 17 4.89 1.18 -5.61
C ALA A 17 4.08 1.31 -4.31
N HIS A 18 2.79 1.63 -4.45
CA HIS A 18 1.81 1.65 -3.34
C HIS A 18 0.65 0.70 -3.64
N GLY A 19 -0.08 0.28 -2.60
CA GLY A 19 -1.23 -0.63 -2.73
C GLY A 19 -0.86 -1.94 -3.45
N ASN A 20 -1.57 -2.27 -4.52
CA ASN A 20 -1.31 -3.49 -5.30
C ASN A 20 0.08 -3.48 -5.95
N ASN A 21 0.56 -2.30 -6.38
CA ASN A 21 1.90 -2.17 -6.96
C ASN A 21 3.00 -2.41 -5.93
N LEU A 22 2.76 -2.13 -4.65
CA LEU A 22 3.71 -2.44 -3.57
C LEU A 22 3.92 -3.94 -3.44
N SER A 23 2.81 -4.71 -3.46
CA SER A 23 2.85 -6.17 -3.34
C SER A 23 3.55 -6.78 -4.55
N MET A 24 3.16 -6.36 -5.76
CA MET A 24 3.78 -6.79 -7.02
C MET A 24 5.29 -6.49 -7.04
N TYR A 25 5.68 -5.24 -6.76
CA TYR A 25 7.08 -4.83 -6.80
C TYR A 25 7.92 -5.63 -5.80
N SER A 26 7.43 -5.83 -4.57
CA SER A 26 8.20 -6.50 -3.51
C SER A 26 8.47 -7.98 -3.83
N ILE A 27 7.49 -8.69 -4.41
CA ILE A 27 7.64 -10.09 -4.83
C ILE A 27 8.53 -10.19 -6.07
N ALA A 28 8.31 -9.34 -7.07
CA ALA A 28 9.15 -9.28 -8.27
C ALA A 28 10.61 -8.97 -7.91
N LEU A 29 10.86 -8.04 -6.98
CA LEU A 29 12.19 -7.67 -6.51
C LEU A 29 12.87 -8.81 -5.76
N GLU A 30 12.15 -9.52 -4.89
CA GLU A 30 12.69 -10.69 -4.19
C GLU A 30 13.13 -11.77 -5.18
N GLY A 31 12.29 -12.12 -6.16
CA GLY A 31 12.64 -13.13 -7.16
C GLY A 31 13.81 -12.70 -8.05
N TRP A 32 13.79 -11.47 -8.55
CA TRP A 32 14.86 -10.94 -9.40
C TRP A 32 16.22 -10.88 -8.70
N ARG A 33 16.23 -10.55 -7.39
CA ARG A 33 17.46 -10.56 -6.57
C ARG A 33 18.03 -11.96 -6.34
N ARG A 34 17.28 -13.01 -6.61
CA ARG A 34 17.74 -14.41 -6.62
C ARG A 34 18.19 -14.87 -8.00
N GLY A 35 18.41 -13.95 -8.94
CA GLY A 35 18.83 -14.28 -10.31
C GLY A 35 17.71 -14.82 -11.19
N LEU A 36 16.44 -14.76 -10.74
CA LEU A 36 15.32 -15.16 -11.59
C LEU A 36 15.11 -14.11 -12.69
N THR A 37 14.82 -14.59 -13.90
CA THR A 37 14.44 -13.74 -15.03
C THR A 37 13.08 -13.12 -14.74
N LEU A 38 13.04 -11.78 -14.69
CA LEU A 38 11.82 -11.01 -14.39
C LEU A 38 11.28 -10.34 -15.65
N LYS A 39 10.02 -10.63 -15.97
CA LYS A 39 9.28 -9.99 -17.07
C LYS A 39 8.01 -9.36 -16.55
N PHE A 40 7.72 -8.13 -16.97
CA PHE A 40 6.42 -7.47 -16.78
C PHE A 40 5.68 -7.42 -18.11
N TYR A 41 4.36 -7.57 -18.08
CA TYR A 41 3.54 -7.53 -19.29
C TYR A 41 2.12 -7.02 -19.02
N ASN A 42 1.49 -6.53 -20.08
CA ASN A 42 0.10 -6.10 -20.06
C ASN A 42 -0.83 -7.32 -20.17
N ALA A 43 -1.84 -7.38 -19.30
CA ALA A 43 -2.92 -8.35 -19.36
C ALA A 43 -4.26 -7.60 -19.33
N TYR A 44 -5.28 -8.17 -19.98
CA TYR A 44 -6.63 -7.61 -19.99
C TYR A 44 -7.55 -8.50 -19.18
N HIS A 45 -8.24 -7.91 -18.22
CA HIS A 45 -9.26 -8.59 -17.44
C HIS A 45 -10.53 -7.75 -17.42
N ASN A 46 -11.62 -8.28 -17.97
CA ASN A 46 -12.90 -7.57 -18.14
C ASN A 46 -12.76 -6.19 -18.80
N GLY A 47 -11.93 -6.09 -19.85
CA GLY A 47 -11.67 -4.85 -20.57
C GLY A 47 -10.73 -3.86 -19.86
N ASN A 48 -10.30 -4.15 -18.63
CA ASN A 48 -9.35 -3.31 -17.91
C ASN A 48 -7.91 -3.81 -18.13
N LEU A 49 -7.03 -2.86 -18.43
CA LEU A 49 -5.59 -3.10 -18.53
C LEU A 49 -4.99 -3.28 -17.13
N GLU A 50 -4.35 -4.41 -16.89
CA GLU A 50 -3.60 -4.72 -15.69
C GLU A 50 -2.15 -5.07 -16.05
N ILE A 51 -1.21 -4.67 -15.19
CA ILE A 51 0.19 -5.13 -15.31
C ILE A 51 0.34 -6.38 -14.47
N GLN A 52 0.85 -7.43 -15.10
CA GLN A 52 1.26 -8.68 -14.47
C GLN A 52 2.76 -8.88 -14.64
N TYR A 53 3.31 -9.91 -13.99
CA TYR A 53 4.72 -10.25 -14.10
C TYR A 53 4.92 -11.76 -14.04
N SER A 54 6.05 -12.21 -14.56
CA SER A 54 6.51 -13.59 -14.43
C SER A 54 7.95 -13.62 -13.94
N LEU A 55 8.26 -14.68 -13.20
CA LEU A 55 9.61 -15.04 -12.79
C LEU A 55 9.97 -16.39 -13.41
N SER A 56 11.25 -16.63 -13.68
CA SER A 56 11.72 -17.90 -14.23
C SER A 56 13.17 -18.19 -13.86
N ASP A 57 13.48 -19.45 -13.60
CA ASP A 57 14.83 -20.01 -13.43
C ASP A 57 15.31 -20.75 -14.70
N GLN A 58 14.77 -20.41 -15.87
CA GLN A 58 14.97 -21.04 -17.19
C GLN A 58 14.24 -22.38 -17.38
N GLU A 59 14.04 -23.16 -16.33
CA GLU A 59 13.30 -24.44 -16.39
C GLU A 59 11.81 -24.23 -16.20
N VAL A 60 11.44 -23.42 -15.20
CA VAL A 60 10.05 -23.17 -14.82
C VAL A 60 9.75 -21.68 -14.98
N VAL A 61 8.52 -21.37 -15.37
CA VAL A 61 8.01 -20.00 -15.43
C VAL A 61 6.76 -19.93 -14.58
N HIS A 62 6.75 -19.01 -13.61
CA HIS A 62 5.58 -18.72 -12.81
C HIS A 62 5.06 -17.31 -13.09
N LYS A 63 3.75 -17.21 -13.34
CA LYS A 63 3.04 -15.95 -13.58
C LYS A 63 2.36 -15.47 -12.30
N PHE A 64 2.38 -14.16 -12.10
CA PHE A 64 1.87 -13.51 -10.91
C PHE A 64 0.99 -12.32 -11.26
N GLN A 65 -0.10 -12.18 -10.50
CA GLN A 65 -0.99 -11.04 -10.51
C GLN A 65 -1.04 -10.47 -9.09
N ILE A 66 -0.37 -9.33 -8.88
CA ILE A 66 -0.18 -8.73 -7.55
C ILE A 66 0.62 -9.71 -6.66
N SER A 67 -0.05 -10.39 -5.73
CA SER A 67 0.52 -11.40 -4.84
C SER A 67 0.11 -12.83 -5.23
N LYS A 68 -0.87 -13.00 -6.12
CA LYS A 68 -1.39 -14.31 -6.53
C LYS A 68 -0.49 -14.91 -7.61
N GLY A 69 0.19 -16.01 -7.34
CA GLY A 69 0.87 -16.79 -8.39
C GLY A 69 -0.08 -17.74 -9.13
N ASP A 70 0.45 -18.46 -10.11
CA ASP A 70 -0.31 -19.36 -10.99
C ASP A 70 -0.59 -20.74 -10.41
N GLN A 71 0.07 -21.13 -9.31
CA GLN A 71 -0.26 -22.33 -8.54
C GLN A 71 -1.52 -22.17 -7.69
N VAL A 72 -2.08 -20.94 -7.60
CA VAL A 72 -3.44 -20.74 -7.09
C VAL A 72 -4.42 -21.03 -8.23
N SER A 73 -5.13 -22.15 -8.12
CA SER A 73 -6.03 -22.65 -9.17
C SER A 73 -7.19 -21.67 -9.44
N GLU A 74 -7.72 -21.70 -10.66
CA GLU A 74 -8.93 -20.94 -10.99
C GLU A 74 -10.13 -21.37 -10.13
N GLN A 75 -10.24 -22.67 -9.86
CA GLN A 75 -11.23 -23.23 -8.93
C GLN A 75 -11.12 -22.62 -7.52
N ALA A 76 -9.90 -22.49 -6.97
CA ALA A 76 -9.70 -21.84 -5.68
C ALA A 76 -10.14 -20.38 -5.70
N VAL A 77 -9.86 -19.67 -6.80
CA VAL A 77 -10.31 -18.27 -6.99
C VAL A 77 -11.83 -18.17 -7.03
N GLU A 78 -12.51 -19.08 -7.71
CA GLU A 78 -13.98 -19.14 -7.78
C GLU A 78 -14.59 -19.44 -6.42
N ILE A 79 -14.06 -20.46 -5.71
CA ILE A 79 -14.48 -20.79 -4.35
C ILE A 79 -14.35 -19.57 -3.43
N CYS A 80 -13.17 -18.94 -3.37
CA CYS A 80 -12.93 -17.78 -2.50
C CYS A 80 -13.73 -16.52 -2.87
N LYS A 81 -14.23 -16.40 -4.11
CA LYS A 81 -15.11 -15.29 -4.51
C LYS A 81 -16.55 -15.49 -4.01
N ASP A 82 -16.95 -16.74 -3.83
CA ASP A 82 -18.26 -17.10 -3.30
C ASP A 82 -18.15 -17.33 -1.78
N LYS A 83 -18.71 -16.40 -1.01
CA LYS A 83 -18.66 -16.45 0.46
C LYS A 83 -19.39 -17.69 1.02
N ASP A 84 -20.48 -18.13 0.39
CA ASP A 84 -21.26 -19.28 0.84
C ASP A 84 -20.50 -20.58 0.57
N LEU A 85 -19.95 -20.70 -0.65
CA LEU A 85 -19.14 -21.85 -1.03
C LEU A 85 -17.85 -21.94 -0.19
N THR A 86 -17.15 -20.82 0.01
CA THR A 86 -15.99 -20.74 0.91
C THR A 86 -16.36 -21.27 2.28
N LYS A 87 -17.45 -20.76 2.88
CA LYS A 87 -17.90 -21.15 4.21
C LYS A 87 -18.19 -22.65 4.30
N LYS A 88 -18.80 -23.24 3.28
CA LYS A 88 -19.06 -24.68 3.21
C LYS A 88 -17.76 -25.50 3.30
N TYR A 89 -16.75 -25.18 2.49
CA TYR A 89 -15.44 -25.85 2.55
C TYR A 89 -14.79 -25.69 3.93
N LEU A 90 -14.86 -24.50 4.51
CA LEU A 90 -14.30 -24.23 5.84
C LEU A 90 -14.98 -25.09 6.93
N LEU A 91 -16.32 -25.17 6.94
CA LEU A 91 -17.08 -25.98 7.88
C LEU A 91 -16.77 -27.48 7.74
N GLU A 92 -16.70 -28.00 6.52
CA GLU A 92 -16.37 -29.40 6.23
C GLU A 92 -14.96 -29.76 6.71
N ALA A 93 -14.02 -28.80 6.71
CA ALA A 93 -12.67 -28.97 7.23
C ALA A 93 -12.53 -28.69 8.75
N GLY A 94 -13.63 -28.44 9.46
CA GLY A 94 -13.64 -28.14 10.89
C GLY A 94 -13.06 -26.76 11.24
N VAL A 95 -12.97 -25.85 10.27
CA VAL A 95 -12.56 -24.46 10.52
C VAL A 95 -13.72 -23.69 11.13
N THR A 96 -13.47 -23.04 12.27
CA THR A 96 -14.47 -22.23 12.94
C THR A 96 -14.79 -20.96 12.13
N VAL A 97 -16.05 -20.81 11.77
CA VAL A 97 -16.62 -19.65 11.06
C VAL A 97 -17.85 -19.16 11.81
N PRO A 98 -18.29 -17.90 11.64
CA PRO A 98 -19.53 -17.43 12.26
C PRO A 98 -20.71 -18.28 11.82
N GLU A 99 -21.57 -18.69 12.76
CA GLU A 99 -22.82 -19.39 12.43
C GLU A 99 -23.69 -18.49 11.54
N GLY A 100 -24.24 -19.02 10.46
CA GLY A 100 -25.05 -18.20 9.54
C GLY A 100 -25.35 -18.88 8.21
N LYS A 101 -26.26 -18.29 7.44
CA LYS A 101 -26.77 -18.83 6.17
C LYS A 101 -26.97 -17.73 5.13
N SER A 102 -26.79 -18.12 3.87
CA SER A 102 -27.06 -17.29 2.69
C SER A 102 -28.52 -17.39 2.22
N PHE A 103 -29.05 -16.27 1.75
CA PHE A 103 -30.41 -16.11 1.25
C PHE A 103 -30.38 -15.47 -0.13
N THR A 104 -31.03 -16.13 -1.09
CA THR A 104 -31.15 -15.63 -2.47
C THR A 104 -32.17 -14.50 -2.55
N GLU A 105 -32.19 -13.82 -3.70
CA GLU A 105 -33.12 -12.71 -3.98
C GLU A 105 -34.60 -13.09 -3.79
N GLU A 106 -34.98 -14.32 -4.14
CA GLU A 106 -36.36 -14.80 -4.05
C GLU A 106 -36.85 -14.99 -2.61
N VAL A 107 -35.94 -15.05 -1.63
CA VAL A 107 -36.34 -15.28 -0.23
C VAL A 107 -36.87 -13.99 0.38
N ASN A 108 -38.10 -14.05 0.93
CA ASN A 108 -38.72 -12.91 1.59
C ASN A 108 -38.06 -12.57 2.95
N ASN A 109 -38.25 -11.33 3.40
CA ASN A 109 -37.66 -10.85 4.66
C ASN A 109 -38.20 -11.59 5.90
N ASP A 110 -39.41 -12.15 5.87
CA ASP A 110 -39.99 -12.91 6.98
C ASP A 110 -39.24 -14.22 7.23
N THR A 111 -38.85 -14.92 6.16
CA THR A 111 -38.04 -16.14 6.25
C THR A 111 -36.64 -15.83 6.79
N ILE A 112 -36.04 -14.73 6.32
CA ILE A 112 -34.74 -14.25 6.82
C ILE A 112 -34.84 -13.90 8.30
N LEU A 113 -35.91 -13.21 8.72
CA LEU A 113 -36.16 -12.85 10.10
C LEU A 113 -36.39 -14.10 10.98
N ALA A 114 -37.13 -15.09 10.51
CA ALA A 114 -37.35 -16.33 11.25
C ALA A 114 -36.02 -17.05 11.53
N TYR A 115 -35.11 -17.09 10.55
CA TYR A 115 -33.77 -17.61 10.73
C TYR A 115 -32.91 -16.76 11.68
N ALA A 116 -32.95 -15.44 11.55
CA ALA A 116 -32.27 -14.52 12.46
C ALA A 116 -32.71 -14.73 13.91
N LEU A 117 -34.00 -14.98 14.14
CA LEU A 117 -34.55 -15.30 15.46
C LEU A 117 -34.09 -16.68 15.94
N SER A 118 -33.95 -17.68 15.05
CA SER A 118 -33.50 -19.02 15.44
C SER A 118 -32.04 -19.06 15.87
N ILE A 119 -31.15 -18.32 15.18
CA ILE A 119 -29.76 -18.20 15.61
C ILE A 119 -29.63 -17.22 16.78
N GLY A 120 -30.47 -16.17 16.82
CA GLY A 120 -30.53 -15.15 17.87
C GLY A 120 -29.60 -13.94 17.62
N PHE A 121 -29.88 -12.83 18.27
CA PHE A 121 -29.11 -11.58 18.18
C PHE A 121 -27.87 -11.58 19.12
N PRO A 122 -26.84 -10.75 18.85
CA PRO A 122 -26.67 -9.88 17.69
C PRO A 122 -26.26 -10.60 16.40
N ILE A 123 -26.63 -10.03 15.25
CA ILE A 123 -26.33 -10.57 13.92
C ILE A 123 -25.70 -9.55 12.97
N VAL A 124 -25.24 -10.05 11.83
CA VAL A 124 -24.64 -9.31 10.73
C VAL A 124 -25.41 -9.60 9.44
N ILE A 125 -25.61 -8.58 8.61
CA ILE A 125 -26.01 -8.73 7.19
C ILE A 125 -24.78 -8.50 6.32
N LYS A 126 -24.49 -9.42 5.39
CA LYS A 126 -23.45 -9.26 4.37
C LYS A 126 -24.02 -9.52 2.98
N PRO A 127 -23.86 -8.61 2.01
CA PRO A 127 -24.15 -8.92 0.62
C PRO A 127 -23.23 -10.03 0.09
N LEU A 128 -23.79 -10.96 -0.70
CA LEU A 128 -23.01 -12.04 -1.32
C LEU A 128 -21.96 -11.49 -2.29
N ASP A 129 -22.35 -10.53 -3.13
CA ASP A 129 -21.52 -9.87 -4.15
C ASP A 129 -20.88 -8.55 -3.70
N GLY A 130 -21.10 -8.14 -2.44
CA GLY A 130 -20.52 -6.94 -1.85
C GLY A 130 -18.99 -7.02 -1.72
N LYS A 131 -18.32 -5.90 -2.04
CA LYS A 131 -16.86 -5.72 -1.92
C LYS A 131 -16.55 -4.55 -0.97
N LEU A 132 -15.36 -4.60 -0.35
CA LEU A 132 -14.85 -3.52 0.53
C LEU A 132 -15.81 -3.14 1.67
N GLY A 133 -16.60 -4.10 2.17
CA GLY A 133 -17.59 -3.87 3.22
C GLY A 133 -18.84 -3.11 2.80
N ARG A 134 -19.04 -2.80 1.50
CA ARG A 134 -20.24 -2.12 1.02
C ARG A 134 -21.48 -2.97 1.29
N GLY A 135 -22.47 -2.38 1.98
CA GLY A 135 -23.71 -3.04 2.36
C GLY A 135 -23.61 -4.00 3.56
N VAL A 136 -22.44 -4.10 4.19
CA VAL A 136 -22.28 -4.89 5.42
C VAL A 136 -22.85 -4.11 6.60
N MET A 137 -23.78 -4.71 7.34
CA MET A 137 -24.40 -4.15 8.53
C MET A 137 -24.03 -5.00 9.74
N LEU A 138 -23.30 -4.43 10.69
CA LEU A 138 -22.74 -5.14 11.84
C LEU A 138 -23.61 -4.91 13.08
N ASN A 139 -23.50 -5.83 14.05
CA ASN A 139 -24.01 -5.69 15.41
C ASN A 139 -25.51 -5.33 15.51
N ILE A 140 -26.34 -5.89 14.63
CA ILE A 140 -27.79 -5.69 14.65
C ILE A 140 -28.35 -6.38 15.89
N GLN A 141 -29.05 -5.64 16.75
CA GLN A 141 -29.49 -6.10 18.07
C GLN A 141 -30.96 -6.55 18.10
N THR A 142 -31.78 -6.06 17.18
CA THR A 142 -33.24 -6.25 17.27
C THR A 142 -33.87 -6.65 15.93
N LYS A 143 -35.07 -7.25 16.02
CA LYS A 143 -35.92 -7.54 14.86
C LYS A 143 -36.22 -6.30 14.01
N ASN A 144 -36.55 -5.19 14.66
CA ASN A 144 -36.92 -3.96 13.95
C ASN A 144 -35.72 -3.40 13.18
N GLU A 145 -34.56 -3.38 13.83
CA GLU A 145 -33.31 -2.97 13.19
C GLU A 145 -32.96 -3.89 12.02
N LEU A 146 -33.10 -5.21 12.17
CA LEU A 146 -32.88 -6.16 11.07
C LEU A 146 -33.74 -5.84 9.84
N LEU A 147 -35.04 -5.60 10.04
CA LEU A 147 -35.96 -5.30 8.94
C LEU A 147 -35.59 -3.97 8.24
N GLU A 148 -35.26 -2.94 9.01
CA GLU A 148 -34.79 -1.66 8.47
C GLU A 148 -33.50 -1.83 7.67
N LYS A 149 -32.51 -2.54 8.21
CA LYS A 149 -31.24 -2.79 7.53
C LYS A 149 -31.40 -3.68 6.30
N LEU A 150 -32.29 -4.69 6.32
CA LEU A 150 -32.61 -5.49 5.15
C LEU A 150 -33.25 -4.65 4.04
N GLN A 151 -34.17 -3.74 4.38
CA GLN A 151 -34.75 -2.81 3.42
C GLN A 151 -33.68 -1.94 2.79
N HIS A 152 -32.79 -1.35 3.59
CA HIS A 152 -31.70 -0.54 3.08
C HIS A 152 -30.75 -1.34 2.18
N VAL A 153 -30.29 -2.51 2.62
CA VAL A 153 -29.31 -3.32 1.87
C VAL A 153 -29.90 -3.88 0.58
N ARG A 154 -31.10 -4.47 0.64
CA ARG A 154 -31.71 -5.16 -0.52
C ARG A 154 -32.36 -4.19 -1.51
N ASN A 155 -32.98 -3.11 -1.02
CA ASN A 155 -33.77 -2.22 -1.89
C ASN A 155 -33.00 -0.95 -2.25
N GLU A 156 -32.41 -0.26 -1.28
CA GLU A 156 -31.75 1.03 -1.54
C GLU A 156 -30.35 0.86 -2.14
N LEU A 157 -29.60 -0.14 -1.67
CA LEU A 157 -28.27 -0.45 -2.20
C LEU A 157 -28.30 -1.45 -3.37
N GLY A 158 -29.42 -2.15 -3.57
CA GLY A 158 -29.61 -3.12 -4.66
C GLY A 158 -28.91 -4.47 -4.46
N PHE A 159 -28.55 -4.83 -3.22
CA PHE A 159 -27.94 -6.13 -2.92
C PHE A 159 -29.01 -7.16 -2.57
N HIS A 160 -29.57 -7.81 -3.59
CA HIS A 160 -30.75 -8.65 -3.40
C HIS A 160 -30.48 -9.95 -2.64
N ALA A 161 -29.28 -10.50 -2.75
CA ALA A 161 -28.86 -11.73 -2.08
C ALA A 161 -27.91 -11.43 -0.89
N VAL A 162 -28.22 -11.97 0.28
CA VAL A 162 -27.56 -11.60 1.55
C VAL A 162 -27.24 -12.82 2.41
N ILE A 163 -26.24 -12.69 3.26
CA ILE A 163 -25.88 -13.65 4.30
C ILE A 163 -26.28 -13.05 5.64
N ILE A 164 -26.96 -13.85 6.47
CA ILE A 164 -27.20 -13.55 7.89
C ILE A 164 -26.30 -14.42 8.74
N GLU A 165 -25.48 -13.78 9.58
CA GLU A 165 -24.54 -14.47 10.45
C GLU A 165 -24.58 -13.94 11.88
N LYS A 166 -24.18 -14.76 12.84
CA LYS A 166 -23.89 -14.32 14.20
C LYS A 166 -22.82 -13.24 14.20
N TYR A 167 -23.06 -12.17 14.94
CA TYR A 167 -22.04 -11.17 15.21
C TYR A 167 -21.03 -11.75 16.20
N VAL A 168 -19.78 -11.85 15.76
CA VAL A 168 -18.65 -12.28 16.59
C VAL A 168 -17.85 -11.06 17.04
N THR A 169 -17.57 -10.99 18.33
CA THR A 169 -16.77 -9.93 18.93
C THR A 169 -15.30 -10.30 18.91
N GLY A 170 -14.44 -9.33 18.62
CA GLY A 170 -13.00 -9.51 18.68
C GLY A 170 -12.29 -8.51 17.79
N ASP A 171 -10.98 -8.66 17.74
CA ASP A 171 -10.11 -7.85 16.91
C ASP A 171 -9.98 -8.41 15.50
N ASP A 172 -9.89 -7.51 14.53
CA ASP A 172 -9.72 -7.86 13.13
C ASP A 172 -8.24 -8.19 12.84
N TYR A 173 -7.99 -9.46 12.53
CA TYR A 173 -6.69 -9.98 12.16
C TYR A 173 -6.67 -10.36 10.67
N ARG A 174 -5.57 -10.05 9.99
CA ARG A 174 -5.23 -10.69 8.71
C ARG A 174 -3.97 -11.53 8.85
N VAL A 175 -4.11 -12.82 8.63
CA VAL A 175 -3.03 -13.81 8.64
C VAL A 175 -2.65 -14.14 7.20
N TYR A 176 -1.37 -14.19 6.86
CA TYR A 176 -0.90 -14.60 5.55
C TYR A 176 -0.26 -15.99 5.65
N VAL A 177 -0.79 -16.94 4.89
CA VAL A 177 -0.34 -18.33 4.88
C VAL A 177 0.26 -18.63 3.51
N VAL A 178 1.41 -19.29 3.52
CA VAL A 178 2.07 -19.85 2.34
C VAL A 178 2.52 -21.25 2.70
N ASP A 179 2.16 -22.24 1.88
CA ASP A 179 2.62 -23.63 2.01
C ASP A 179 2.50 -24.18 3.44
N ASN A 180 1.27 -24.19 3.95
CA ASN A 180 0.93 -24.68 5.29
C ASN A 180 1.68 -23.98 6.45
N ARG A 181 2.23 -22.78 6.22
CA ARG A 181 2.91 -22.00 7.24
C ARG A 181 2.34 -20.59 7.33
N VAL A 182 2.08 -20.14 8.56
CA VAL A 182 1.76 -18.74 8.84
C VAL A 182 3.04 -17.93 8.74
N ILE A 183 3.10 -17.02 7.77
CA ILE A 183 4.27 -16.18 7.53
C ILE A 183 4.18 -14.85 8.28
N GLY A 184 2.97 -14.33 8.45
CA GLY A 184 2.72 -13.12 9.21
C GLY A 184 1.26 -12.91 9.56
N ALA A 185 0.99 -12.16 10.63
CA ALA A 185 -0.33 -11.75 11.06
C ALA A 185 -0.33 -10.28 11.46
N VAL A 186 -1.34 -9.55 11.01
CA VAL A 186 -1.53 -8.14 11.37
C VAL A 186 -2.90 -7.91 11.99
N LYS A 187 -2.93 -7.29 13.15
CA LYS A 187 -4.13 -6.70 13.74
C LYS A 187 -4.40 -5.38 13.02
N ARG A 188 -5.61 -5.20 12.52
CA ARG A 188 -6.05 -3.97 11.87
C ARG A 188 -6.84 -3.13 12.88
N ILE A 189 -6.32 -1.96 13.22
CA ILE A 189 -7.01 -1.02 14.10
C ILE A 189 -7.75 0.00 13.24
N PRO A 190 -9.04 0.28 13.49
CA PRO A 190 -9.76 1.34 12.79
C PRO A 190 -9.05 2.70 12.90
N ALA A 191 -9.34 3.60 11.95
CA ALA A 191 -8.78 4.95 11.96
C ALA A 191 -9.11 5.62 13.29
N HIS A 192 -8.10 6.17 13.97
CA HIS A 192 -8.25 6.75 15.29
C HIS A 192 -7.19 7.81 15.57
N VAL A 193 -7.46 8.65 16.57
CA VAL A 193 -6.49 9.54 17.20
C VAL A 193 -6.46 9.30 18.71
N VAL A 194 -5.34 9.65 19.35
CA VAL A 194 -5.15 9.57 20.80
C VAL A 194 -4.94 10.98 21.33
N GLY A 195 -5.69 11.37 22.35
CA GLY A 195 -5.57 12.69 22.95
C GLY A 195 -4.21 12.89 23.62
N ASP A 196 -3.63 14.07 23.43
CA ASP A 196 -2.44 14.53 24.16
C ASP A 196 -2.80 15.52 25.30
N GLY A 197 -4.07 15.94 25.37
CA GLY A 197 -4.59 16.93 26.33
C GLY A 197 -4.44 18.38 25.89
N GLU A 198 -3.89 18.65 24.70
CA GLU A 198 -3.55 20.01 24.24
C GLU A 198 -4.00 20.27 22.79
N SER A 199 -3.84 19.30 21.90
CA SER A 199 -4.10 19.43 20.47
C SER A 199 -5.56 19.16 20.13
N THR A 200 -6.08 19.90 19.14
CA THR A 200 -7.40 19.61 18.56
C THR A 200 -7.39 18.27 17.82
N ILE A 201 -8.55 17.63 17.72
CA ILE A 201 -8.74 16.39 16.93
C ILE A 201 -8.22 16.58 15.49
N GLU A 202 -8.49 17.73 14.85
CA GLU A 202 -7.96 18.03 13.51
C GLU A 202 -6.42 18.05 13.48
N SER A 203 -5.78 18.63 14.50
CA SER A 203 -4.31 18.67 14.61
C SER A 203 -3.72 17.27 14.77
N LEU A 204 -4.32 16.45 15.62
CA LEU A 204 -3.92 15.05 15.83
C LEU A 204 -4.05 14.23 14.53
N ILE A 205 -5.14 14.42 13.77
CA ILE A 205 -5.32 13.77 12.45
C ILE A 205 -4.20 14.20 11.48
N ASN A 206 -3.89 15.51 11.43
CA ASN A 206 -2.89 16.05 10.54
C ASN A 206 -1.47 15.56 10.86
N GLU A 207 -1.13 15.48 12.14
CA GLU A 207 0.15 14.92 12.60
C GLU A 207 0.26 13.45 12.24
N LYS A 208 -0.75 12.64 12.55
CA LYS A 208 -0.79 11.22 12.20
C LYS A 208 -0.67 11.00 10.69
N ASN A 209 -1.36 11.80 9.88
CA ASN A 209 -1.24 11.75 8.42
C ASN A 209 0.14 12.13 7.90
N LYS A 210 0.86 13.03 8.59
CA LYS A 210 2.25 13.37 8.25
C LYS A 210 3.19 12.18 8.48
N GLU A 211 2.98 11.43 9.55
CA GLU A 211 3.73 10.20 9.83
C GLU A 211 3.42 9.11 8.81
N ARG A 212 2.13 8.89 8.50
CA ARG A 212 1.67 7.92 7.49
C ARG A 212 2.32 8.12 6.12
N LYS A 213 2.61 9.37 5.72
CA LYS A 213 3.32 9.69 4.46
C LYS A 213 4.73 9.09 4.37
N ASN A 214 5.37 8.77 5.50
CA ASN A 214 6.69 8.15 5.54
C ASN A 214 6.63 6.61 5.51
N ASN A 215 5.45 6.01 5.66
CA ASN A 215 5.27 4.56 5.58
C ASN A 215 4.83 4.17 4.15
N PRO A 216 5.56 3.31 3.43
CA PRO A 216 5.24 2.94 2.06
C PRO A 216 3.82 2.37 1.86
N ASN A 217 3.31 1.58 2.81
CA ASN A 217 1.96 1.02 2.76
C ASN A 217 0.85 2.04 3.06
N LEU A 218 1.12 3.01 3.94
CA LEU A 218 0.12 3.98 4.42
C LEU A 218 0.16 5.34 3.71
N SER A 219 1.20 5.61 2.93
CA SER A 219 1.45 6.89 2.28
C SER A 219 0.31 7.41 1.40
N THR A 220 -0.50 6.50 0.83
CA THR A 220 -1.69 6.81 0.03
C THR A 220 -3.01 6.50 0.73
N ARG A 221 -2.97 6.13 2.01
CA ARG A 221 -4.12 5.68 2.81
C ARG A 221 -4.27 6.56 4.05
N LEU A 222 -4.46 7.85 3.82
CA LEU A 222 -4.55 8.85 4.88
C LEU A 222 -5.92 8.78 5.58
N ILE A 223 -5.96 9.22 6.83
CA ILE A 223 -7.21 9.44 7.56
C ILE A 223 -7.91 10.64 6.93
N THR A 224 -9.13 10.43 6.45
CA THR A 224 -9.97 11.47 5.84
C THR A 224 -11.14 11.78 6.76
N VAL A 225 -11.42 13.07 6.98
CA VAL A 225 -12.63 13.50 7.68
C VAL A 225 -13.78 13.54 6.67
N ASP A 226 -14.58 12.48 6.66
CA ASP A 226 -15.80 12.38 5.86
C ASP A 226 -17.06 12.46 6.74
N ASN A 227 -18.24 12.41 6.11
CA ASN A 227 -19.52 12.49 6.82
C ASN A 227 -19.67 11.43 7.91
N HIS A 228 -19.08 10.25 7.72
CA HIS A 228 -19.10 9.17 8.70
C HIS A 228 -18.26 9.53 9.92
N ALA A 229 -17.03 10.02 9.72
CA ALA A 229 -16.20 10.50 10.83
C ALA A 229 -16.89 11.64 11.58
N LEU A 230 -17.49 12.60 10.88
CA LEU A 230 -18.25 13.70 11.49
C LEU A 230 -19.47 13.21 12.30
N SER A 231 -20.14 12.16 11.84
CA SER A 231 -21.25 11.53 12.57
C SER A 231 -20.77 10.93 13.88
N ILE A 232 -19.67 10.17 13.88
CA ILE A 232 -19.08 9.59 15.10
C ILE A 232 -18.68 10.68 16.08
N LEU A 233 -18.03 11.76 15.59
CA LEU A 233 -17.67 12.89 16.45
C LEU A 233 -18.90 13.48 17.13
N LYS A 234 -19.95 13.76 16.34
CA LYS A 234 -21.20 14.34 16.86
C LYS A 234 -21.87 13.44 17.89
N GLU A 235 -21.92 12.13 17.64
CA GLU A 235 -22.50 11.14 18.57
C GLU A 235 -21.75 11.13 19.91
N LYS A 236 -20.42 11.24 19.86
CA LYS A 236 -19.57 11.32 21.05
C LYS A 236 -19.47 12.71 21.68
N GLY A 237 -20.22 13.70 21.16
CA GLY A 237 -20.21 15.06 21.67
C GLY A 237 -18.96 15.89 21.32
N TYR A 238 -18.17 15.43 20.34
CA TYR A 238 -16.95 16.10 19.88
C TYR A 238 -17.15 16.86 18.57
N THR A 239 -16.29 17.84 18.34
CA THR A 239 -16.07 18.51 17.06
C THR A 239 -14.60 18.40 16.67
N LEU A 240 -14.23 18.79 15.45
CA LEU A 240 -12.83 18.79 15.02
C LEU A 240 -11.93 19.71 15.87
N ASP A 241 -12.52 20.72 16.50
CA ASP A 241 -11.85 21.69 17.38
C ASP A 241 -11.76 21.19 18.84
N SER A 242 -12.44 20.08 19.19
CA SER A 242 -12.35 19.52 20.52
C SER A 242 -10.92 19.00 20.81
N VAL A 243 -10.52 19.13 22.07
CA VAL A 243 -9.27 18.58 22.60
C VAL A 243 -9.62 17.33 23.42
N LEU A 244 -9.04 16.20 23.03
CA LEU A 244 -9.23 14.93 23.75
C LEU A 244 -8.38 14.90 25.01
N THR A 245 -8.89 14.27 26.06
CA THR A 245 -8.11 14.08 27.28
C THR A 245 -6.88 13.20 27.00
N LYS A 246 -5.81 13.42 27.74
CA LYS A 246 -4.54 12.71 27.48
C LYS A 246 -4.74 11.19 27.63
N GLY A 247 -4.42 10.45 26.58
CA GLY A 247 -4.57 8.98 26.51
C GLY A 247 -5.95 8.50 26.04
N GLU A 248 -6.90 9.40 25.80
CA GLU A 248 -8.23 9.03 25.31
C GLU A 248 -8.17 8.61 23.83
N TYR A 249 -8.75 7.45 23.52
CA TYR A 249 -8.85 6.94 22.16
C TYR A 249 -10.16 7.36 21.50
N LEU A 250 -10.05 8.02 20.36
CA LEU A 250 -11.19 8.35 19.52
C LEU A 250 -11.09 7.67 18.16
N PHE A 251 -11.93 6.67 17.95
CA PHE A 251 -12.14 6.07 16.64
C PHE A 251 -12.91 7.04 15.71
N LEU A 252 -12.49 7.07 14.45
CA LEU A 252 -13.06 7.88 13.36
C LEU A 252 -13.78 7.01 12.32
N LYS A 253 -13.72 5.69 12.49
CA LYS A 253 -14.34 4.65 11.67
C LYS A 253 -14.72 3.45 12.54
N ASP A 254 -15.81 2.79 12.19
CA ASP A 254 -16.24 1.55 12.86
C ASP A 254 -15.53 0.32 12.32
N THR A 255 -15.05 0.37 11.08
CA THR A 255 -14.39 -0.75 10.41
C THR A 255 -12.87 -0.59 10.38
N ALA A 256 -12.17 -1.71 10.58
CA ALA A 256 -10.71 -1.81 10.59
C ALA A 256 -10.06 -1.77 9.19
N ASN A 257 -10.62 -0.98 8.27
CA ASN A 257 -10.13 -0.92 6.90
C ASN A 257 -8.86 -0.06 6.80
N ILE A 258 -7.74 -0.66 6.41
CA ILE A 258 -6.47 0.06 6.21
C ILE A 258 -6.61 1.14 5.11
N SER A 259 -7.45 0.91 4.10
CA SER A 259 -7.72 1.88 3.02
C SER A 259 -8.40 3.16 3.51
N SER A 260 -9.15 3.11 4.62
CA SER A 260 -9.85 4.25 5.22
C SER A 260 -9.09 4.86 6.41
N GLY A 261 -7.77 4.70 6.45
CA GLY A 261 -6.93 5.29 7.51
C GLY A 261 -6.64 4.37 8.69
N GLY A 262 -7.02 3.09 8.63
CA GLY A 262 -6.68 2.11 9.66
C GLY A 262 -5.17 1.85 9.77
N GLU A 263 -4.76 1.19 10.86
CA GLU A 263 -3.37 0.91 11.19
C GLU A 263 -3.09 -0.58 11.32
N PRO A 264 -2.10 -1.12 10.59
CA PRO A 264 -1.64 -2.49 10.76
C PRO A 264 -0.62 -2.58 11.91
N VAL A 265 -0.87 -3.47 12.86
CA VAL A 265 0.06 -3.83 13.94
C VAL A 265 0.45 -5.29 13.76
N ASP A 266 1.74 -5.59 13.70
CA ASP A 266 2.21 -6.97 13.62
C ASP A 266 1.95 -7.71 14.94
N VAL A 267 1.27 -8.84 14.83
CA VAL A 267 0.84 -9.72 15.94
C VAL A 267 1.22 -11.17 15.66
N THR A 268 2.12 -11.42 14.70
CA THR A 268 2.52 -12.77 14.27
C THR A 268 2.97 -13.65 15.43
N ASN A 269 3.79 -13.10 16.33
CA ASN A 269 4.31 -13.83 17.50
C ASN A 269 3.29 -13.98 18.63
N GLN A 270 2.12 -13.33 18.53
CA GLN A 270 1.04 -13.39 19.52
C GLN A 270 -0.02 -14.44 19.16
N LEU A 271 0.00 -14.96 17.93
CA LEU A 271 -0.90 -16.03 17.51
C LEU A 271 -0.62 -17.32 18.31
N THR A 272 -1.67 -17.89 18.88
CA THR A 272 -1.62 -19.25 19.45
C THR A 272 -1.48 -20.29 18.33
N GLU A 273 -1.01 -21.49 18.67
CA GLU A 273 -0.92 -22.59 17.69
C GLU A 273 -2.29 -22.96 17.12
N GLU A 274 -3.35 -22.87 17.92
CA GLU A 274 -4.73 -23.10 17.46
C GLU A 274 -5.14 -22.09 16.39
N MET A 275 -4.88 -20.80 16.60
CA MET A 275 -5.16 -19.75 15.61
C MET A 275 -4.37 -19.96 14.32
N LYS A 276 -3.08 -20.35 14.43
CA LYS A 276 -2.26 -20.67 13.26
C LYS A 276 -2.83 -21.87 12.51
N GLN A 277 -3.24 -22.91 13.22
CA GLN A 277 -3.80 -24.12 12.63
C GLN A 277 -5.14 -23.84 11.95
N GLN A 278 -6.00 -22.97 12.52
CA GLN A 278 -7.22 -22.54 11.85
C GLN A 278 -6.92 -21.81 10.53
N ALA A 279 -5.96 -20.88 10.52
CA ALA A 279 -5.54 -20.21 9.30
C ALA A 279 -4.99 -21.20 8.26
N ILE A 280 -4.15 -22.16 8.66
CA ILE A 280 -3.61 -23.19 7.77
C ILE A 280 -4.74 -24.10 7.23
N ASN A 281 -5.63 -24.58 8.09
CA ASN A 281 -6.75 -25.45 7.71
C ASN A 281 -7.71 -24.74 6.75
N SER A 282 -7.87 -23.42 6.86
CA SER A 282 -8.70 -22.67 5.92
C SER A 282 -8.19 -22.70 4.48
N LEU A 283 -6.86 -22.74 4.28
CA LEU A 283 -6.28 -22.94 2.95
C LEU A 283 -6.39 -24.41 2.53
N LYS A 284 -6.08 -25.36 3.41
CA LYS A 284 -6.18 -26.80 3.11
C LYS A 284 -7.59 -27.23 2.73
N ALA A 285 -8.60 -26.57 3.26
CA ALA A 285 -10.00 -26.79 2.92
C ALA A 285 -10.31 -26.49 1.45
N ILE A 286 -9.55 -25.61 0.80
CA ILE A 286 -9.82 -25.13 -0.56
C ILE A 286 -8.82 -25.77 -1.54
N PRO A 287 -9.26 -26.66 -2.45
CA PRO A 287 -8.37 -27.33 -3.38
C PRO A 287 -7.58 -26.36 -4.27
N GLY A 288 -6.26 -26.54 -4.34
CA GLY A 288 -5.38 -25.72 -5.18
C GLY A 288 -5.12 -24.31 -4.64
N LEU A 289 -5.19 -24.11 -3.31
CA LEU A 289 -4.88 -22.84 -2.65
C LEU A 289 -3.59 -22.90 -1.80
N PRO A 290 -2.40 -22.78 -2.41
CA PRO A 290 -1.13 -22.85 -1.67
C PRO A 290 -0.79 -21.59 -0.86
N GLN A 291 -1.42 -20.46 -1.18
CA GLN A 291 -1.19 -19.19 -0.50
C GLN A 291 -2.45 -18.30 -0.50
N ALA A 292 -2.69 -17.61 0.60
CA ALA A 292 -3.80 -16.66 0.74
C ALA A 292 -3.62 -15.76 1.97
N GLY A 293 -4.34 -14.64 1.98
CA GLY A 293 -4.62 -13.92 3.22
C GLY A 293 -5.92 -14.42 3.84
N VAL A 294 -5.91 -14.73 5.12
CA VAL A 294 -7.07 -15.19 5.91
C VAL A 294 -7.48 -14.07 6.85
N ASP A 295 -8.73 -13.66 6.77
CA ASP A 295 -9.31 -12.67 7.67
C ASP A 295 -9.94 -13.40 8.84
N MET A 296 -9.57 -13.01 10.05
CA MET A 296 -10.02 -13.64 11.29
C MET A 296 -10.52 -12.57 12.25
N ILE A 297 -11.61 -12.86 12.96
CA ILE A 297 -11.94 -12.14 14.20
C ILE A 297 -11.39 -12.95 15.37
N VAL A 298 -10.58 -12.32 16.20
CA VAL A 298 -9.91 -12.95 17.33
C VAL A 298 -10.37 -12.30 18.62
N ASP A 299 -11.00 -13.08 19.50
CA ASP A 299 -11.29 -12.68 20.87
C ASP A 299 -10.13 -13.13 21.75
N GLU A 300 -9.13 -12.25 21.93
CA GLU A 300 -7.92 -12.55 22.70
C GLU A 300 -8.24 -12.98 24.14
N MET A 301 -9.31 -12.46 24.74
CA MET A 301 -9.70 -12.80 26.12
C MET A 301 -10.26 -14.21 26.23
N LYS A 302 -11.03 -14.66 25.23
CA LYS A 302 -11.59 -16.02 25.20
C LYS A 302 -10.66 -17.03 24.52
N GLY A 303 -9.63 -16.55 23.84
CA GLY A 303 -8.75 -17.38 23.01
C GLY A 303 -9.43 -17.94 21.77
N THR A 304 -10.58 -17.41 21.36
CA THR A 304 -11.35 -17.93 20.22
C THR A 304 -11.05 -17.14 18.95
N SER A 305 -11.10 -17.83 17.81
CA SER A 305 -10.97 -17.19 16.50
C SER A 305 -11.99 -17.72 15.50
N TYR A 306 -12.44 -16.83 14.62
CA TYR A 306 -13.40 -17.13 13.55
C TYR A 306 -12.82 -16.67 12.22
N VAL A 307 -12.72 -17.59 11.24
CA VAL A 307 -12.36 -17.23 9.87
C VAL A 307 -13.55 -16.55 9.21
N ILE A 308 -13.32 -15.35 8.66
CA ILE A 308 -14.34 -14.50 8.06
C ILE A 308 -14.27 -14.52 6.54
N GLU A 309 -13.05 -14.51 5.98
CA GLU A 309 -12.82 -14.44 4.53
C GLU A 309 -11.46 -15.06 4.20
N VAL A 310 -11.36 -15.71 3.03
CA VAL A 310 -10.10 -16.19 2.46
C VAL A 310 -9.84 -15.45 1.16
N ASN A 311 -8.70 -14.76 1.08
CA ASN A 311 -8.36 -13.81 0.03
C ASN A 311 -7.17 -14.33 -0.80
N THR A 312 -7.44 -14.83 -2.02
CA THR A 312 -6.42 -15.39 -2.94
C THR A 312 -5.42 -14.38 -3.48
N ARG A 313 -5.75 -13.08 -3.43
CA ARG A 313 -4.94 -11.97 -3.95
C ARG A 313 -4.75 -10.88 -2.89
N ALA A 314 -4.51 -11.30 -1.64
CA ALA A 314 -4.36 -10.39 -0.51
C ALA A 314 -3.12 -9.49 -0.66
N GLY A 315 -3.29 -8.19 -0.38
CA GLY A 315 -2.20 -7.23 -0.38
C GLY A 315 -1.26 -7.46 0.82
N ILE A 316 0.05 -7.52 0.58
CA ILE A 316 1.04 -7.86 1.60
C ILE A 316 1.65 -6.64 2.30
N GLY A 317 1.30 -5.42 1.86
CA GLY A 317 1.88 -4.18 2.36
C GLY A 317 1.75 -3.97 3.87
N SER A 318 0.67 -4.43 4.49
CA SER A 318 0.47 -4.34 5.94
C SER A 318 1.46 -5.22 6.72
N HIS A 319 1.84 -6.38 6.17
CA HIS A 319 2.85 -7.26 6.77
C HIS A 319 4.26 -6.71 6.55
N LEU A 320 4.51 -6.06 5.41
CA LEU A 320 5.82 -5.47 5.09
C LEU A 320 6.11 -4.18 5.86
N PHE A 321 5.09 -3.38 6.14
CA PHE A 321 5.24 -2.07 6.78
C PHE A 321 4.17 -1.85 7.87
N PRO A 322 4.18 -2.66 8.95
CA PRO A 322 3.33 -2.40 10.09
C PRO A 322 3.70 -1.05 10.75
N VAL A 323 2.74 -0.42 11.43
CA VAL A 323 3.00 0.78 12.25
C VAL A 323 3.77 0.41 13.51
N THR A 324 3.43 -0.74 14.10
CA THR A 324 4.02 -1.28 15.32
C THR A 324 4.29 -2.77 15.14
N GLY A 325 5.39 -3.26 15.72
CA GLY A 325 5.83 -4.66 15.62
C GLY A 325 6.83 -4.89 14.48
N GLU A 326 7.02 -6.15 14.09
CA GLU A 326 8.07 -6.53 13.14
C GLU A 326 7.54 -6.64 11.71
N ALA A 327 8.30 -6.13 10.75
CA ALA A 327 8.03 -6.39 9.34
C ALA A 327 8.21 -7.88 9.01
N ARG A 328 7.31 -8.47 8.20
CA ARG A 328 7.33 -9.89 7.82
C ARG A 328 7.64 -10.03 6.34
N ASN A 329 8.64 -10.85 6.00
CA ASN A 329 9.09 -11.04 4.62
C ASN A 329 8.19 -12.05 3.86
N ILE A 330 6.95 -11.63 3.60
CA ILE A 330 6.00 -12.40 2.78
C ILE A 330 6.56 -12.70 1.37
N PRO A 331 7.22 -11.76 0.66
CA PRO A 331 7.84 -12.03 -0.64
C PRO A 331 8.77 -13.22 -0.62
N LYS A 332 9.66 -13.33 0.37
CA LYS A 332 10.58 -14.45 0.50
C LYS A 332 9.83 -15.78 0.58
N ALA A 333 8.81 -15.88 1.42
CA ALA A 333 8.04 -17.11 1.57
C ALA A 333 7.33 -17.52 0.28
N ILE A 334 6.77 -16.55 -0.47
CA ILE A 334 6.18 -16.81 -1.78
C ILE A 334 7.25 -17.34 -2.74
N ILE A 335 8.39 -16.65 -2.88
CA ILE A 335 9.43 -17.09 -3.82
C ILE A 335 10.05 -18.43 -3.40
N ASP A 336 10.23 -18.70 -2.11
CA ASP A 336 10.69 -20.01 -1.61
C ASP A 336 9.75 -21.16 -2.05
N TYR A 337 8.43 -20.91 -2.05
CA TYR A 337 7.43 -21.91 -2.48
C TYR A 337 7.45 -22.13 -4.00
N TYR A 338 7.48 -21.05 -4.79
CA TYR A 338 7.43 -21.16 -6.26
C TYR A 338 8.78 -21.56 -6.89
N PHE A 339 9.89 -21.22 -6.25
CA PHE A 339 11.25 -21.48 -6.75
C PHE A 339 12.14 -22.03 -5.62
N PRO A 340 11.92 -23.27 -5.16
CA PRO A 340 12.68 -23.84 -4.04
C PRO A 340 14.18 -23.93 -4.32
N ASN A 341 14.59 -24.11 -5.58
CA ASN A 341 16.01 -24.14 -5.98
C ASN A 341 16.66 -22.75 -6.02
N SER A 342 15.87 -21.68 -5.95
CA SER A 342 16.39 -20.30 -5.85
C SER A 342 16.77 -19.91 -4.42
N MET A 343 16.57 -20.80 -3.44
CA MET A 343 16.96 -20.56 -2.06
C MET A 343 18.49 -20.41 -2.00
N GLN A 344 18.95 -19.17 -1.86
CA GLN A 344 20.37 -18.84 -1.80
C GLN A 344 21.05 -19.63 -0.68
N THR A 345 22.05 -20.43 -1.03
CA THR A 345 22.85 -21.22 -0.10
C THR A 345 24.00 -20.42 0.54
N ASN A 346 24.35 -19.24 0.03
CA ASN A 346 25.46 -18.44 0.57
C ASN A 346 25.07 -16.97 0.80
N GLU A 347 24.82 -16.62 2.06
CA GLU A 347 24.54 -15.24 2.50
C GLU A 347 25.70 -14.26 2.22
N GLU A 348 26.90 -14.77 1.94
CA GLU A 348 28.12 -13.99 1.70
C GLU A 348 28.23 -13.41 0.26
N GLN A 349 27.49 -13.94 -0.71
CA GLN A 349 27.70 -13.61 -2.14
C GLN A 349 26.88 -12.40 -2.64
N ALA A 350 25.82 -11.98 -1.93
CA ALA A 350 24.91 -10.92 -2.37
C ALA A 350 24.98 -9.66 -1.46
N ASN A 351 26.12 -8.97 -1.47
CA ASN A 351 26.34 -7.73 -0.69
C ASN A 351 25.70 -6.48 -1.30
N VAL A 352 25.13 -6.54 -2.51
CA VAL A 352 24.57 -5.35 -3.19
C VAL A 352 23.05 -5.34 -3.15
N ASN A 353 22.49 -4.25 -2.63
CA ASN A 353 21.05 -4.03 -2.51
C ASN A 353 20.46 -3.46 -3.83
N TYR A 354 20.42 -4.26 -4.91
CA TYR A 354 19.97 -3.81 -6.24
C TYR A 354 18.46 -3.52 -6.33
N LEU A 355 18.06 -2.52 -7.11
CA LEU A 355 16.68 -2.21 -7.49
C LEU A 355 16.51 -2.13 -9.00
N PHE A 356 15.33 -2.38 -9.54
CA PHE A 356 15.01 -2.00 -10.93
C PHE A 356 14.07 -0.78 -10.99
N ASP A 357 14.13 -0.02 -12.10
CA ASP A 357 13.32 1.18 -12.34
C ASP A 357 11.85 0.84 -12.63
N PHE A 358 11.10 0.53 -11.56
CA PHE A 358 9.69 0.16 -11.67
C PHE A 358 8.82 1.27 -12.28
N LYS A 359 9.20 2.55 -12.11
CA LYS A 359 8.47 3.66 -12.70
C LYS A 359 8.56 3.62 -14.22
N LYS A 360 9.78 3.47 -14.77
CA LYS A 360 9.93 3.34 -16.23
C LYS A 360 9.21 2.12 -16.76
N VAL A 361 9.33 0.97 -16.11
CA VAL A 361 8.62 -0.26 -16.52
C VAL A 361 7.12 0.00 -16.63
N THR A 362 6.50 0.52 -15.57
CA THR A 362 5.06 0.74 -15.53
C THR A 362 4.59 1.87 -16.46
N ASP A 363 5.40 2.91 -16.67
CA ASP A 363 5.07 4.02 -17.59
C ASP A 363 5.05 3.56 -19.05
N HIS A 364 5.99 2.71 -19.49
CA HIS A 364 6.00 2.20 -20.87
C HIS A 364 4.82 1.26 -21.14
N LEU A 365 4.53 0.36 -20.20
CA LEU A 365 3.41 -0.57 -20.29
C LEU A 365 2.05 0.15 -20.31
N ARG A 366 1.81 1.08 -19.38
CA ARG A 366 0.54 1.83 -19.31
C ARG A 366 0.31 2.77 -20.48
N ALA A 367 1.38 3.30 -21.06
CA ALA A 367 1.29 4.15 -22.25
C ALA A 367 1.00 3.33 -23.52
N GLY A 368 0.94 1.99 -23.44
CA GLY A 368 0.76 1.12 -24.61
C GLY A 368 1.95 1.16 -25.57
N LYS A 369 3.12 1.64 -25.13
CA LYS A 369 4.32 1.73 -25.97
C LYS A 369 4.97 0.38 -26.20
N VAL A 370 4.80 -0.52 -25.23
CA VAL A 370 5.31 -1.89 -25.24
C VAL A 370 4.28 -2.81 -24.59
N ASN A 371 4.25 -4.07 -24.99
CA ASN A 371 3.40 -5.09 -24.38
C ASN A 371 4.11 -5.85 -23.26
N GLU A 372 5.44 -5.89 -23.30
CA GLU A 372 6.28 -6.53 -22.29
C GLU A 372 7.57 -5.74 -22.05
N VAL A 373 8.12 -5.90 -20.84
CA VAL A 373 9.42 -5.38 -20.44
C VAL A 373 10.16 -6.49 -19.68
N VAL A 374 11.34 -6.88 -20.18
CA VAL A 374 12.23 -7.83 -19.50
C VAL A 374 13.27 -7.04 -18.72
N ILE A 375 13.40 -7.34 -17.42
CA ILE A 375 14.44 -6.77 -16.58
C ILE A 375 15.70 -7.61 -16.76
N PRO A 376 16.88 -7.01 -17.02
CA PRO A 376 18.13 -7.76 -17.14
C PRO A 376 18.38 -8.61 -15.89
N THR A 377 18.66 -9.89 -16.09
CA THR A 377 18.87 -10.87 -15.02
C THR A 377 20.18 -10.59 -14.28
N LEU A 378 20.16 -10.71 -12.95
CA LEU A 378 21.36 -10.58 -12.13
C LEU A 378 22.17 -11.88 -12.18
N ASN A 379 23.48 -11.77 -12.40
CA ASN A 379 24.40 -12.87 -12.24
C ASN A 379 24.67 -13.07 -10.74
N ILE A 380 24.07 -14.08 -10.12
CA ILE A 380 24.22 -14.31 -8.68
C ILE A 380 25.35 -15.28 -8.34
N GLU A 381 26.00 -15.89 -9.34
CA GLU A 381 27.11 -16.81 -9.14
C GLU A 381 28.42 -16.07 -8.80
N GLU A 382 28.57 -14.87 -9.33
CA GLU A 382 29.71 -14.01 -9.10
C GLU A 382 29.52 -13.13 -7.86
N LYS A 383 30.63 -12.78 -7.20
CA LYS A 383 30.59 -11.85 -6.06
C LYS A 383 30.32 -10.43 -6.55
N HIS A 384 29.23 -9.85 -6.06
CA HIS A 384 28.90 -8.45 -6.31
C HIS A 384 29.39 -7.56 -5.15
N ILE A 385 30.08 -6.47 -5.48
CA ILE A 385 30.57 -5.47 -4.52
C ILE A 385 30.09 -4.06 -4.88
N THR A 386 30.19 -3.14 -3.92
CA THR A 386 29.87 -1.71 -4.09
C THR A 386 31.02 -0.87 -3.62
N ASP A 387 31.48 0.01 -4.51
CA ASP A 387 32.56 0.96 -4.25
C ASP A 387 32.10 2.40 -4.50
N ALA A 388 32.80 3.33 -3.85
CA ALA A 388 32.64 4.75 -4.10
C ALA A 388 33.98 5.44 -4.32
N TYR A 389 33.96 6.39 -5.24
CA TYR A 389 35.13 7.11 -5.71
C TYR A 389 34.84 8.61 -5.69
N GLU A 390 35.65 9.40 -4.98
CA GLU A 390 35.66 10.85 -5.17
C GLU A 390 36.65 11.20 -6.27
N VAL A 391 36.17 11.92 -7.29
CA VAL A 391 36.96 12.31 -8.45
C VAL A 391 37.14 13.82 -8.44
N TYR A 392 38.37 14.26 -8.71
CA TYR A 392 38.78 15.67 -8.72
C TYR A 392 39.08 16.14 -10.15
N GLY A 393 38.99 17.44 -10.41
CA GLY A 393 39.29 18.05 -11.72
C GLY A 393 38.05 18.54 -12.46
N ASP A 394 38.08 18.57 -13.80
CA ASP A 394 36.94 19.01 -14.64
C ASP A 394 35.87 17.91 -14.80
N VAL A 395 35.36 17.43 -13.67
CA VAL A 395 34.56 16.19 -13.57
C VAL A 395 33.06 16.44 -13.48
N GLN A 396 32.65 17.67 -13.21
CA GLN A 396 31.23 18.04 -13.14
C GLN A 396 30.63 18.36 -14.52
N THR A 397 31.43 18.31 -15.58
CA THR A 397 30.96 18.55 -16.96
C THR A 397 30.02 17.44 -17.42
N THR A 398 29.04 17.80 -18.25
CA THR A 398 28.14 16.83 -18.90
C THR A 398 28.92 15.80 -19.71
N THR A 399 30.01 16.22 -20.36
CA THR A 399 30.89 15.35 -21.13
C THR A 399 31.54 14.27 -20.26
N TYR A 400 32.14 14.64 -19.12
CA TYR A 400 32.74 13.69 -18.19
C TYR A 400 31.71 12.68 -17.68
N LYS A 401 30.54 13.17 -17.23
CA LYS A 401 29.46 12.33 -16.69
C LYS A 401 28.90 11.33 -17.69
N ASN A 402 28.66 11.77 -18.93
CA ASN A 402 28.21 10.89 -20.01
C ASN A 402 29.27 9.84 -20.36
N TRP A 403 30.55 10.21 -20.32
CA TRP A 403 31.65 9.27 -20.51
C TRP A 403 31.69 8.22 -19.39
N VAL A 404 31.63 8.62 -18.12
CA VAL A 404 31.58 7.69 -16.97
C VAL A 404 30.39 6.74 -17.10
N GLN A 405 29.20 7.25 -17.39
CA GLN A 405 28.01 6.42 -17.58
C GLN A 405 28.23 5.40 -18.71
N LYS A 406 28.81 5.81 -19.84
CA LYS A 406 29.11 4.89 -20.95
C LYS A 406 30.09 3.79 -20.52
N GLN A 407 31.15 4.14 -19.79
CA GLN A 407 32.12 3.15 -19.29
C GLN A 407 31.48 2.20 -18.28
N ALA A 408 30.64 2.72 -17.38
CA ALA A 408 29.94 1.89 -16.39
C ALA A 408 29.03 0.88 -17.10
N LEU A 409 28.20 1.33 -18.03
CA LEU A 409 27.29 0.44 -18.78
C LEU A 409 28.04 -0.59 -19.64
N ALA A 410 29.15 -0.20 -20.27
CA ALA A 410 29.99 -1.12 -21.04
C ALA A 410 30.61 -2.23 -20.18
N ASN A 411 30.88 -1.94 -18.91
CA ASN A 411 31.39 -2.89 -17.92
C ASN A 411 30.27 -3.51 -17.06
N LYS A 412 28.99 -3.40 -17.45
CA LYS A 412 27.83 -3.91 -16.68
C LYS A 412 27.78 -3.40 -15.23
N ILE A 413 28.30 -2.20 -14.98
CA ILE A 413 28.29 -1.54 -13.69
C ILE A 413 27.02 -0.71 -13.53
N SER A 414 26.33 -0.94 -12.41
CA SER A 414 25.22 -0.11 -11.97
C SER A 414 25.71 0.92 -10.95
N GLY A 415 24.98 2.01 -10.76
CA GLY A 415 25.45 3.06 -9.86
C GLY A 415 24.94 4.45 -10.22
N TYR A 416 25.64 5.46 -9.70
CA TYR A 416 25.31 6.84 -10.00
C TYR A 416 26.47 7.81 -9.76
N THR A 417 26.33 9.02 -10.31
CA THR A 417 27.19 10.16 -9.95
C THR A 417 26.42 11.25 -9.20
N ILE A 418 27.14 11.94 -8.30
CA ILE A 418 26.67 13.11 -7.56
C ILE A 418 27.72 14.22 -7.70
N ASP A 419 27.29 15.44 -7.99
CA ASP A 419 28.14 16.62 -7.89
C ASP A 419 28.27 17.04 -6.43
N LEU A 420 29.50 17.22 -5.98
CA LEU A 420 29.81 17.71 -4.65
C LEU A 420 29.98 19.24 -4.67
N GLU A 421 29.62 19.90 -3.58
CA GLU A 421 29.69 21.37 -3.47
C GLU A 421 31.13 21.91 -3.61
N ASN A 422 32.14 21.08 -3.36
CA ASN A 422 33.55 21.41 -3.47
C ASN A 422 34.09 21.36 -4.93
N GLY A 423 33.24 21.08 -5.93
CA GLY A 423 33.63 20.96 -7.34
C GLY A 423 34.03 19.55 -7.77
N ASN A 424 34.06 18.58 -6.85
CA ASN A 424 34.36 17.18 -7.14
C ASN A 424 33.10 16.41 -7.56
N ALA A 425 33.28 15.17 -8.01
CA ALA A 425 32.17 14.25 -8.28
C ALA A 425 32.34 12.98 -7.46
N LEU A 426 31.26 12.53 -6.81
CA LEU A 426 31.18 11.21 -6.21
C LEU A 426 30.61 10.23 -7.23
N ILE A 427 31.32 9.14 -7.48
CA ILE A 427 30.85 8.01 -8.28
C ILE A 427 30.59 6.85 -7.32
N VAL A 428 29.36 6.37 -7.26
CA VAL A 428 29.02 5.11 -6.58
C VAL A 428 28.77 4.07 -7.65
N ALA A 429 29.44 2.92 -7.54
CA ALA A 429 29.45 1.89 -8.56
C ALA A 429 29.33 0.50 -7.92
N ALA A 430 28.48 -0.36 -8.50
CA ALA A 430 28.28 -1.71 -8.06
C ALA A 430 28.08 -2.68 -9.21
N GLY A 431 28.72 -3.84 -9.09
CA GLY A 431 28.73 -4.90 -10.09
C GLY A 431 29.54 -6.09 -9.60
N GLU A 432 29.74 -7.04 -10.49
CA GLU A 432 30.71 -8.13 -10.30
C GLU A 432 32.10 -7.54 -9.99
N GLU A 433 32.81 -8.13 -9.03
CA GLU A 433 34.11 -7.62 -8.54
C GLU A 433 35.13 -7.40 -9.67
N ASN A 434 35.22 -8.34 -10.62
CA ASN A 434 36.11 -8.23 -11.78
C ASN A 434 35.74 -7.07 -12.72
N ASN A 435 34.44 -6.89 -12.98
CA ASN A 435 33.94 -5.78 -13.81
C ASN A 435 34.18 -4.44 -13.11
N LEU A 436 34.03 -4.38 -11.79
CA LEU A 436 34.23 -3.15 -11.03
C LEU A 436 35.70 -2.75 -10.99
N ASN A 437 36.62 -3.72 -10.85
CA ASN A 437 38.06 -3.49 -10.95
C ASN A 437 38.46 -2.98 -12.34
N THR A 438 37.89 -3.56 -13.41
CA THR A 438 38.10 -3.09 -14.79
C THR A 438 37.58 -1.66 -14.97
N PHE A 439 36.37 -1.39 -14.49
CA PHE A 439 35.78 -0.05 -14.52
C PHE A 439 36.64 0.97 -13.76
N LYS A 440 37.13 0.61 -12.57
CA LYS A 440 38.05 1.42 -11.76
C LYS A 440 39.32 1.79 -12.53
N GLN A 441 39.95 0.82 -13.19
CA GLN A 441 41.14 1.09 -14.01
C GLN A 441 40.83 2.06 -15.15
N VAL A 442 39.69 1.91 -15.83
CA VAL A 442 39.28 2.81 -16.93
C VAL A 442 39.06 4.24 -16.43
N ILE A 443 38.39 4.43 -15.29
CA ILE A 443 38.17 5.77 -14.73
C ILE A 443 39.45 6.40 -14.18
N GLN A 444 40.40 5.59 -13.69
CA GLN A 444 41.73 6.04 -13.23
C GLN A 444 42.65 6.42 -14.39
N SER A 445 42.67 5.63 -15.47
CA SER A 445 43.47 5.94 -16.67
C SER A 445 42.95 7.16 -17.43
N GLY A 446 41.68 7.51 -17.21
CA GLY A 446 41.00 8.60 -17.89
C GLY A 446 40.78 8.34 -19.38
N SER A 447 40.27 9.38 -20.07
CA SER A 447 40.18 9.44 -21.52
C SER A 447 41.25 10.39 -22.05
N ALA A 448 41.67 10.26 -23.32
CA ALA A 448 42.54 11.23 -24.00
C ALA A 448 42.03 12.69 -23.91
N ILE A 449 40.74 12.85 -23.65
CA ILE A 449 40.03 14.13 -23.50
C ILE A 449 40.22 14.75 -22.09
N MET A 450 40.66 14.00 -21.08
CA MET A 450 40.53 14.37 -19.65
C MET A 450 41.81 14.08 -18.86
N LYS A 451 42.90 14.80 -19.18
CA LYS A 451 44.26 14.60 -18.64
C LYS A 451 44.44 14.90 -17.13
N ASN A 452 43.44 15.43 -16.43
CA ASN A 452 43.60 16.01 -15.08
C ASN A 452 42.68 15.41 -13.99
N SER A 453 42.03 14.26 -14.23
CA SER A 453 41.20 13.64 -13.18
C SER A 453 42.00 12.70 -12.28
N THR A 454 41.93 12.91 -10.97
CA THR A 454 42.49 11.99 -9.95
C THR A 454 41.34 11.37 -9.17
N ILE A 455 41.53 10.15 -8.65
CA ILE A 455 40.51 9.40 -7.90
C ILE A 455 41.00 9.12 -6.48
N MET A 456 40.14 9.34 -5.50
CA MET A 456 40.29 8.88 -4.12
C MET A 456 39.26 7.79 -3.82
N ASP A 457 39.74 6.64 -3.37
CA ASP A 457 38.88 5.52 -2.95
C ASP A 457 38.21 5.85 -1.61
N LEU A 458 36.89 5.69 -1.55
CA LEU A 458 36.08 5.88 -0.33
C LEU A 458 35.53 4.55 0.21
N ASN A 459 36.12 3.43 -0.18
CA ASN A 459 35.63 2.08 0.09
C ASN A 459 35.81 1.66 1.56
N PRO A 460 34.90 0.82 2.09
CA PRO A 460 33.70 0.30 1.42
C PRO A 460 32.51 1.27 1.51
N TYR A 461 31.79 1.45 0.40
CA TYR A 461 30.54 2.21 0.41
C TYR A 461 29.35 1.28 0.70
N THR A 462 28.82 1.37 1.91
CA THR A 462 27.74 0.48 2.39
C THR A 462 26.36 1.15 2.44
N ASN A 463 26.20 2.33 1.82
CA ASN A 463 25.00 3.16 2.01
C ASN A 463 23.94 2.97 0.90
N GLY A 464 22.88 2.25 1.24
CA GLY A 464 21.58 2.33 0.55
C GLY A 464 21.48 1.49 -0.74
N PRO A 465 20.27 1.41 -1.31
CA PRO A 465 20.02 0.60 -2.50
C PRO A 465 20.59 1.22 -3.77
N ILE A 466 21.00 0.37 -4.72
CA ILE A 466 21.53 0.78 -6.02
C ILE A 466 20.55 0.38 -7.10
N GLU A 467 20.04 1.37 -7.85
CA GLU A 467 19.22 1.07 -9.01
C GLU A 467 20.08 0.51 -10.14
N TYR A 468 19.58 -0.53 -10.79
CA TYR A 468 20.20 -1.25 -11.87
C TYR A 468 20.34 -0.36 -13.10
N GLY A 469 21.52 -0.36 -13.69
CA GLY A 469 21.97 0.66 -14.63
C GLY A 469 22.67 1.82 -13.92
N PHE A 470 23.08 2.83 -14.70
CA PHE A 470 23.94 3.90 -14.19
C PHE A 470 23.28 5.28 -14.38
N LYS A 471 23.14 6.06 -13.30
CA LYS A 471 22.48 7.38 -13.31
C LYS A 471 23.46 8.54 -13.17
N ILE A 472 23.11 9.67 -13.76
CA ILE A 472 23.89 10.91 -13.66
C ILE A 472 23.15 11.90 -12.76
N ASN A 473 23.89 12.63 -11.92
CA ASN A 473 23.41 13.75 -11.10
C ASN A 473 22.20 13.39 -10.20
N VAL A 474 22.32 12.29 -9.45
CA VAL A 474 21.27 11.93 -8.49
C VAL A 474 21.31 12.92 -7.33
N GLN A 475 20.21 13.61 -7.04
CA GLN A 475 20.09 14.39 -5.81
C GLN A 475 20.12 13.40 -4.63
N VAL A 476 21.10 13.54 -3.74
CA VAL A 476 21.14 12.77 -2.49
C VAL A 476 19.82 12.99 -1.76
N GLN A 477 19.09 11.92 -1.43
CA GLN A 477 18.03 12.04 -0.43
C GLN A 477 18.71 12.41 0.88
N PRO A 478 18.48 13.61 1.44
CA PRO A 478 19.23 14.05 2.60
C PRO A 478 18.91 13.12 3.78
N LYS A 479 19.95 12.47 4.33
CA LYS A 479 19.90 11.93 5.70
C LYS A 479 19.51 13.10 6.63
N LYS A 480 18.59 12.85 7.57
CA LYS A 480 18.22 13.76 8.69
C LYS A 480 19.51 14.44 9.22
N ARG A 481 19.71 15.76 9.35
CA ARG A 481 18.88 16.91 9.73
C ARG A 481 19.63 18.23 9.43
N ASN A 482 18.88 19.32 9.17
CA ASN A 482 19.03 20.54 9.99
C ASN A 482 17.70 21.32 10.05
N LYS A 483 16.99 21.25 11.20
CA LYS A 483 15.64 21.80 11.42
C LYS A 483 15.54 23.33 11.21
N LYS A 484 16.66 24.06 11.14
CA LYS A 484 16.68 25.52 11.03
C LYS A 484 16.49 26.06 9.60
N GLN A 485 16.89 25.35 8.55
CA GLN A 485 16.72 25.83 7.16
C GLN A 485 15.34 25.50 6.57
N ALA A 486 14.79 24.31 6.87
CA ALA A 486 13.44 23.92 6.44
C ALA A 486 12.34 24.83 7.01
N ASN A 487 12.53 25.36 8.23
CA ASN A 487 11.61 26.31 8.84
C ASN A 487 11.56 27.66 8.11
N LYS A 488 12.62 28.09 7.41
CA LYS A 488 12.64 29.40 6.73
C LYS A 488 11.83 29.38 5.43
N GLN A 489 11.99 28.34 4.62
CA GLN A 489 11.21 28.15 3.39
C GLN A 489 9.76 27.76 3.68
N GLY A 490 9.52 26.89 4.68
CA GLY A 490 8.17 26.53 5.13
C GLY A 490 7.38 27.71 5.68
N ASN A 491 8.01 28.57 6.50
CA ASN A 491 7.37 29.77 7.03
C ASN A 491 7.11 30.82 5.95
N GLN A 492 7.97 30.93 4.93
CA GLN A 492 7.74 31.84 3.81
C GLN A 492 6.55 31.37 2.96
N TYR A 493 6.44 30.07 2.68
CA TYR A 493 5.31 29.49 1.98
C TYR A 493 3.99 29.64 2.79
N LEU A 494 4.02 29.38 4.09
CA LEU A 494 2.86 29.57 4.98
C LEU A 494 2.42 31.04 5.07
N ARG A 495 3.36 31.99 5.07
CA ARG A 495 3.04 33.43 5.02
C ARG A 495 2.38 33.83 3.70
N GLN A 496 2.87 33.31 2.57
CA GLN A 496 2.26 33.54 1.25
C GLN A 496 0.84 32.95 1.18
N LYS A 497 0.64 31.72 1.68
CA LYS A 497 -0.67 31.08 1.72
C LYS A 497 -1.65 31.76 2.68
N LYS A 498 -1.20 32.21 3.86
CA LYS A 498 -2.04 33.01 4.78
C LYS A 498 -2.48 34.32 4.12
N ALA A 499 -1.59 35.03 3.43
CA ALA A 499 -1.94 36.26 2.71
C ALA A 499 -2.94 36.00 1.57
N GLU A 500 -2.81 34.88 0.86
CA GLU A 500 -3.75 34.46 -0.19
C GLU A 500 -5.15 34.14 0.38
N VAL A 501 -5.20 33.38 1.48
CA VAL A 501 -6.44 33.05 2.20
C VAL A 501 -7.11 34.31 2.74
N GLU A 502 -6.36 35.25 3.29
CA GLU A 502 -6.90 36.49 3.83
C GLU A 502 -7.44 37.42 2.72
N LYS A 503 -6.80 37.41 1.53
CA LYS A 503 -7.31 38.10 0.34
C LYS A 503 -8.63 37.49 -0.13
N GLU A 504 -8.74 36.17 -0.17
CA GLU A 504 -9.99 35.48 -0.52
C GLU A 504 -11.09 35.70 0.54
N ARG A 505 -10.73 35.72 1.84
CA ARG A 505 -11.68 36.05 2.90
C ARG A 505 -12.21 37.47 2.78
N LYS A 506 -11.36 38.46 2.48
CA LYS A 506 -11.80 39.84 2.22
C LYS A 506 -12.70 39.93 0.99
N LYS A 507 -12.41 39.18 -0.08
CA LYS A 507 -13.31 39.07 -1.24
C LYS A 507 -14.66 38.47 -0.86
N LEU A 508 -14.67 37.42 -0.06
CA LEU A 508 -15.88 36.76 0.43
C LEU A 508 -16.72 37.70 1.30
N GLU A 509 -16.11 38.43 2.24
CA GLU A 509 -16.81 39.43 3.05
C GLU A 509 -17.40 40.56 2.19
N THR A 510 -16.65 41.03 1.19
CA THR A 510 -17.14 42.03 0.25
C THR A 510 -18.31 41.50 -0.60
N ALA A 511 -18.24 40.24 -1.05
CA ALA A 511 -19.31 39.57 -1.77
C ALA A 511 -20.54 39.36 -0.90
N LYS A 512 -20.37 38.96 0.38
CA LYS A 512 -21.45 38.84 1.37
C LYS A 512 -22.12 40.19 1.64
N LYS A 513 -21.34 41.27 1.76
CA LYS A 513 -21.87 42.63 1.94
C LYS A 513 -22.65 43.09 0.70
N LYS A 514 -22.14 42.83 -0.51
CA LYS A 514 -22.87 43.08 -1.77
C LYS A 514 -24.16 42.26 -1.86
N TYR A 515 -24.12 40.99 -1.48
CA TYR A 515 -25.28 40.10 -1.49
C TYR A 515 -26.35 40.55 -0.48
N SER A 516 -25.94 40.91 0.74
CA SER A 516 -26.84 41.49 1.75
C SER A 516 -27.47 42.80 1.27
N ASN A 517 -26.68 43.70 0.66
CA ASN A 517 -27.19 44.93 0.06
C ASN A 517 -28.17 44.66 -1.10
N LEU A 518 -27.96 43.60 -1.89
CA LEU A 518 -28.88 43.19 -2.95
C LEU A 518 -30.20 42.63 -2.38
N LEU A 519 -30.14 41.85 -1.29
CA LEU A 519 -31.34 41.34 -0.60
C LEU A 519 -32.18 42.47 0.01
N ASN A 520 -31.52 43.50 0.55
CA ASN A 520 -32.17 44.63 1.19
C ASN A 520 -32.52 45.77 0.20
N SER A 521 -32.12 45.66 -1.07
CA SER A 521 -32.43 46.65 -2.10
C SER A 521 -33.88 46.52 -2.58
N LYS A 522 -34.66 47.58 -2.35
CA LYS A 522 -36.04 47.69 -2.86
C LYS A 522 -36.08 47.65 -4.40
N SER A 523 -35.15 48.34 -5.08
CA SER A 523 -35.08 48.34 -6.55
C SER A 523 -34.72 46.98 -7.14
N TRP A 524 -33.89 46.19 -6.46
CA TRP A 524 -33.60 44.82 -6.85
C TRP A 524 -34.86 43.95 -6.77
N ARG A 525 -35.61 44.01 -5.67
CA ARG A 525 -36.88 43.25 -5.52
C ARG A 525 -37.92 43.63 -6.58
N TYR A 526 -38.12 44.92 -6.86
CA TYR A 526 -39.10 45.35 -7.88
C TYR A 526 -38.72 44.96 -9.32
N THR A 527 -37.43 44.80 -9.62
CA THR A 527 -36.95 44.41 -10.97
C THR A 527 -36.82 42.90 -11.18
N GLU A 528 -37.13 42.07 -10.17
CA GLU A 528 -37.05 40.61 -10.25
C GLU A 528 -37.87 40.02 -11.42
N PRO A 529 -39.11 40.45 -11.70
CA PRO A 529 -39.89 39.92 -12.81
C PRO A 529 -39.24 40.18 -14.17
N MET A 530 -38.75 41.40 -14.41
CA MET A 530 -38.04 41.75 -15.65
C MET A 530 -36.73 40.98 -15.81
N ARG A 531 -35.99 40.74 -14.72
CA ARG A 531 -34.72 39.98 -14.77
C ARG A 531 -34.93 38.50 -15.07
N LYS A 532 -36.04 37.91 -14.61
CA LYS A 532 -36.44 36.54 -15.00
C LYS A 532 -36.80 36.46 -16.49
N VAL A 533 -37.47 37.47 -17.04
CA VAL A 533 -37.79 37.56 -18.48
C VAL A 533 -36.52 37.70 -19.33
N ILE A 534 -35.62 38.62 -18.98
CA ILE A 534 -34.34 38.83 -19.69
C ILE A 534 -33.46 37.57 -19.64
N LYS A 535 -33.41 36.85 -18.51
CA LYS A 535 -32.67 35.58 -18.39
C LYS A 535 -33.27 34.48 -19.26
N LYS A 536 -34.59 34.42 -19.41
CA LYS A 536 -35.27 33.50 -20.35
C LYS A 536 -34.98 33.84 -21.82
N MET A 537 -34.84 35.12 -22.15
CA MET A 537 -34.49 35.56 -23.51
C MET A 537 -33.03 35.27 -23.86
N LYS A 538 -32.09 35.48 -22.92
CA LYS A 538 -30.66 35.15 -23.13
C LYS A 538 -30.34 33.66 -23.18
N ASN A 539 -31.18 32.80 -22.60
CA ASN A 539 -31.04 31.34 -22.71
C ASN A 539 -31.72 30.77 -23.97
N ARG A 540 -32.29 31.62 -24.84
CA ARG A 540 -32.93 31.25 -26.12
C ARG A 540 -32.22 31.86 -27.34
N SER A 541 -31.06 32.48 -27.14
CA SER A 541 -30.18 33.03 -28.18
C SER A 541 -28.88 32.28 -28.25
#